data_AF-A0A960AZZ9-F1
#
_entry.id   AF-A0A960AZZ9-F1
#
_cell.length_a   1.000
_cell.length_b   1.000
_cell.length_c   1.000
_cell.angle_alpha   90.00
_cell.angle_beta   90.00
_cell.angle_gamma   90.00
#
_symmetry.space_group_name_H-M   'P 1'
#
loop_
_entity.id
_entity.type
_entity.pdbx_description
1 polymer ?
#
loop_
_entity_poly.entity_id
_entity_poly.type
_entity_poly.pdbx_seq_one_letter_code
_entity_poly.pdbx_strand_id
1 'polypeptide(L)'
;TGVEAISNGVPAFRKPKSKNAATTLLMLGLIAVTMMVSVIVLAKQMGLRYVDAHDPAQLARLTLPDGSPMPPTFDQDPVIAQLARAIFDHFPPGIYLVVSVTGIILVLAANTAFNGFPVLGSILAQDGLAPRQLGSRGDRLAYSNGILLLAIGAGVLIYAFHAEVTRLIQLYIVGVFVSFNLSQLGMIRHWSRHLRTETDPVKRRHMIRSRAINTFGLGMTAVVFVIVLLTKFLAGAWIAILAMAVFFALMKSIQRHYDRVEAELAADDQDKVMPTRVHAMVVTSKLHKPTLRALAFAKATRPNTLEAVYVSTDQASTDRLLEDWDVRGLDVPLKVLHSPYREVVRPIVDYASEIRKANPRGVVAVYVPEYVVGRWWEQLLHNQTALRLKARLLFTPGVMMISVPYQLRSSLERTHEHDESWGQSRDLRMGRVAGGDGGNQIPVSRQD
;
A
#
# COMPACT_ATOMS: atom_id res chain seq x y z
N THR A 1 6.97 -14.27 22.82
CA THR A 1 6.64 -13.91 21.42
C THR A 1 7.93 -13.75 20.62
N GLY A 2 7.90 -13.44 19.32
CA GLY A 2 9.12 -13.22 18.51
C GLY A 2 9.62 -14.43 17.69
N VAL A 3 9.20 -15.65 18.04
CA VAL A 3 9.43 -16.87 17.22
C VAL A 3 8.80 -16.78 15.82
N GLU A 4 7.74 -15.97 15.68
CA GLU A 4 7.01 -15.71 14.44
C GLU A 4 7.87 -15.02 13.37
N ALA A 5 8.86 -14.24 13.80
CA ALA A 5 9.77 -13.56 12.87
C ALA A 5 10.56 -14.58 12.03
N ILE A 6 11.01 -15.68 12.66
CA ILE A 6 11.72 -16.75 11.96
C ILE A 6 10.75 -17.56 11.10
N SER A 7 9.55 -17.89 11.60
CA SER A 7 8.58 -18.68 10.82
C SER A 7 8.11 -17.95 9.57
N ASN A 8 7.94 -16.64 9.64
CA ASN A 8 7.56 -15.81 8.49
C ASN A 8 8.72 -15.61 7.52
N GLY A 9 9.97 -15.69 8.02
CA GLY A 9 11.20 -15.53 7.25
C GLY A 9 11.72 -16.81 6.57
N VAL A 10 11.06 -17.97 6.73
CA VAL A 10 11.52 -19.26 6.14
C VAL A 10 11.89 -19.17 4.65
N PRO A 11 11.14 -18.45 3.78
CA PRO A 11 11.49 -18.35 2.37
C PRO A 11 12.87 -17.72 2.09
N ALA A 12 13.39 -16.89 3.01
CA ALA A 12 14.68 -16.19 2.87
C ALA A 12 15.89 -17.06 3.24
N PHE A 13 15.71 -18.20 3.92
CA PHE A 13 16.81 -19.08 4.30
C PHE A 13 17.44 -19.78 3.09
N ARG A 14 18.75 -20.05 3.16
CA ARG A 14 19.47 -20.90 2.19
C ARG A 14 18.94 -22.35 2.26
N LYS A 15 18.94 -23.05 1.12
CA LYS A 15 18.56 -24.47 1.07
C LYS A 15 19.59 -25.31 1.85
N PRO A 16 19.18 -26.32 2.63
CA PRO A 16 17.80 -26.75 2.92
C PRO A 16 17.08 -25.81 3.89
N LYS A 17 16.02 -25.13 3.40
CA LYS A 17 15.39 -23.99 4.10
C LYS A 17 14.78 -24.37 5.44
N SER A 18 14.03 -25.48 5.47
CA SER A 18 13.29 -25.94 6.66
C SER A 18 14.23 -26.32 7.80
N LYS A 19 15.32 -27.04 7.51
CA LYS A 19 16.31 -27.44 8.52
C LYS A 19 17.01 -26.22 9.10
N ASN A 20 17.49 -25.31 8.25
CA ASN A 20 18.20 -24.12 8.69
C ASN A 20 17.30 -23.19 9.54
N ALA A 21 16.05 -23.00 9.13
CA ALA A 21 15.08 -22.23 9.90
C ALA A 21 14.77 -22.89 11.26
N ALA A 22 14.60 -24.22 11.31
CA ALA A 22 14.34 -24.95 12.54
C ALA A 22 15.51 -24.86 13.53
N THR A 23 16.75 -25.04 13.07
CA THR A 23 17.95 -24.91 13.92
C THR A 23 18.09 -23.48 14.47
N THR A 24 17.86 -22.48 13.63
CA THR A 24 17.91 -21.07 14.04
C THR A 24 16.84 -20.76 15.09
N LEU A 25 15.63 -21.29 14.91
CA LEU A 25 14.54 -21.15 15.87
C LEU A 25 14.88 -21.81 17.22
N LEU A 26 15.51 -22.98 17.20
CA LEU A 26 15.96 -23.69 18.40
C LEU A 26 17.01 -22.87 19.16
N MET A 27 18.03 -22.36 18.46
CA MET A 27 19.07 -21.50 19.05
C MET A 27 18.47 -20.24 19.67
N LEU A 28 17.60 -19.54 18.94
CA LEU A 28 16.92 -18.34 19.45
C LEU A 28 16.09 -18.67 20.68
N GLY A 29 15.33 -19.77 20.66
CA GLY A 29 14.54 -20.22 21.80
C GLY A 29 15.39 -20.51 23.03
N LEU A 30 16.52 -21.20 22.86
CA LEU A 30 17.43 -21.56 23.96
C LEU A 30 18.09 -20.30 24.56
N ILE A 31 18.54 -19.36 23.73
CA ILE A 31 19.11 -18.09 24.19
C ILE A 31 18.06 -17.28 24.93
N ALA A 32 16.86 -17.12 24.36
CA ALA A 32 15.79 -16.32 24.96
C ALA A 32 15.32 -16.91 26.31
N VAL A 33 15.14 -18.23 26.40
CA VAL A 33 14.78 -18.90 27.66
C VAL A 33 15.88 -18.73 28.69
N THR A 34 17.14 -18.95 28.31
CA THR A 34 18.29 -18.79 29.22
C THR A 34 18.38 -17.36 29.74
N MET A 35 18.29 -16.35 28.87
CA MET A 35 18.32 -14.93 29.25
C MET A 35 17.16 -14.58 30.19
N MET A 36 15.94 -15.02 29.87
CA MET A 36 14.75 -14.76 30.69
C MET A 36 14.89 -15.38 32.08
N VAL A 37 15.31 -16.64 32.16
CA VAL A 37 15.54 -17.33 33.45
C VAL A 37 16.60 -16.61 34.26
N SER A 38 17.72 -16.21 33.65
CA SER A 38 18.78 -15.46 34.33
C SER A 38 18.29 -14.14 34.91
N VAL A 39 17.52 -13.36 34.13
CA VAL A 39 16.96 -12.09 34.61
C VAL A 39 15.98 -12.31 35.76
N ILE A 40 15.10 -13.31 35.68
CA ILE A 40 14.15 -13.65 36.75
C ILE A 40 14.88 -14.06 38.03
N VAL A 41 15.91 -14.91 37.90
CA VAL A 41 16.70 -15.40 39.05
C VAL A 41 17.43 -14.24 39.72
N LEU A 42 18.10 -13.38 38.93
CA LEU A 42 18.80 -12.19 39.47
C LEU A 42 17.83 -11.22 40.14
N ALA A 43 16.71 -10.90 39.50
CA ALA A 43 15.68 -10.02 40.08
C ALA A 43 15.16 -10.57 41.40
N LYS A 44 14.92 -11.89 41.48
CA LYS A 44 14.46 -12.54 42.71
C LYS A 44 15.53 -12.49 43.81
N GLN A 45 16.79 -12.77 43.49
CA GLN A 45 17.90 -12.75 44.45
C GLN A 45 18.18 -11.35 45.00
N MET A 46 18.03 -10.31 44.15
CA MET A 46 18.19 -8.91 44.54
C MET A 46 16.96 -8.34 45.25
N GLY A 47 15.87 -9.10 45.38
CA GLY A 47 14.63 -8.62 46.00
C GLY A 47 13.93 -7.53 45.21
N LEU A 48 14.17 -7.45 43.90
CA LEU A 48 13.61 -6.41 43.03
C LEU A 48 12.09 -6.50 42.99
N ARG A 49 11.42 -5.39 43.30
CA ARG A 49 9.95 -5.25 43.19
C ARG A 49 9.61 -4.24 42.13
N TYR A 50 8.88 -4.69 41.12
CA TYR A 50 8.32 -3.82 40.09
C TYR A 50 6.88 -3.46 40.43
N VAL A 51 6.55 -2.19 40.34
CA VAL A 51 5.24 -1.61 40.62
C VAL A 51 4.86 -0.77 39.42
N ASP A 52 3.64 -0.97 38.92
CA ASP A 52 3.14 -0.12 37.84
C ASP A 52 2.73 1.25 38.41
N ALA A 53 3.51 2.28 38.09
CA ALA A 53 3.26 3.63 38.57
C ALA A 53 1.97 4.25 37.99
N HIS A 54 1.44 3.68 36.90
CA HIS A 54 0.20 4.13 36.26
C HIS A 54 -1.06 3.50 36.88
N ASP A 55 -0.90 2.56 37.83
CA ASP A 55 -1.99 2.00 38.63
C ASP A 55 -2.02 2.68 40.02
N PRO A 56 -3.00 3.56 40.31
CA PRO A 56 -3.07 4.29 41.58
C PRO A 56 -3.09 3.37 42.80
N ALA A 57 -3.67 2.17 42.68
CA ALA A 57 -3.75 1.22 43.78
C ALA A 57 -2.40 0.56 44.08
N GLN A 58 -1.50 0.49 43.09
CA GLN A 58 -0.16 -0.03 43.28
C GLN A 58 0.83 1.08 43.68
N LEU A 59 0.71 2.27 43.10
CA LEU A 59 1.53 3.43 43.47
C LEU A 59 1.33 3.81 44.94
N ALA A 60 0.10 3.73 45.47
CA ALA A 60 -0.19 3.97 46.88
C ALA A 60 0.51 2.99 47.84
N ARG A 61 1.04 1.87 47.35
CA ARG A 61 1.82 0.90 48.15
C ARG A 61 3.30 1.27 48.24
N LEU A 62 3.77 2.23 47.46
CA LEU A 62 5.12 2.76 47.52
C LEU A 62 5.14 4.02 48.37
N THR A 63 6.02 4.01 49.36
CA THR A 63 6.29 5.17 50.22
C THR A 63 7.78 5.49 50.15
N LEU A 64 8.09 6.77 50.25
CA LEU A 64 9.47 7.23 50.42
C LEU A 64 9.98 6.77 51.80
N PRO A 65 11.31 6.75 52.03
CA PRO A 65 11.88 6.38 53.33
C PRO A 65 11.36 7.22 54.51
N ASP A 66 10.83 8.40 54.25
CA ASP A 66 10.20 9.31 55.22
C ASP A 66 8.70 9.03 55.45
N GLY A 67 8.14 8.02 54.78
CA GLY A 67 6.73 7.63 54.88
C GLY A 67 5.78 8.46 54.00
N SER A 68 6.27 9.46 53.27
CA SER A 68 5.43 10.26 52.37
C SER A 68 5.02 9.46 51.12
N PRO A 69 3.84 9.74 50.53
CA PRO A 69 3.39 9.07 49.32
C PRO A 69 4.29 9.44 48.14
N MET A 70 4.51 8.49 47.23
CA MET A 70 5.28 8.76 46.02
C MET A 70 4.62 9.83 45.14
N PRO A 71 5.40 10.73 44.51
CA PRO A 71 4.84 11.73 43.60
C PRO A 71 4.04 11.06 42.48
N PRO A 72 2.92 11.65 42.04
CA PRO A 72 2.13 11.11 40.91
C PRO A 72 2.90 11.13 39.58
N THR A 73 4.03 11.83 39.51
CA THR A 73 4.94 11.85 38.35
C THR A 73 6.07 10.82 38.44
N PHE A 74 6.09 9.99 39.49
CA PHE A 74 7.11 8.96 39.61
C PHE A 74 6.90 7.89 38.56
N ASP A 75 7.95 7.56 37.81
CA ASP A 75 7.98 6.42 36.92
C ASP A 75 9.15 5.52 37.30
N GLN A 76 8.90 4.21 37.36
CA GLN A 76 9.91 3.26 37.82
C GLN A 76 10.81 2.86 36.64
N ASP A 77 12.13 2.95 36.83
CA ASP A 77 13.10 2.49 35.84
C ASP A 77 12.82 1.03 35.41
N PRO A 78 13.08 0.65 34.14
CA PRO A 78 12.91 -0.74 33.69
C PRO A 78 13.73 -1.73 34.54
N VAL A 79 13.19 -2.94 34.74
CA VAL A 79 13.84 -4.00 35.55
C VAL A 79 15.29 -4.25 35.13
N ILE A 80 15.59 -4.23 33.82
CA ILE A 80 16.95 -4.41 33.30
C ILE A 80 17.88 -3.26 33.73
N ALA A 81 17.39 -2.02 33.75
CA ALA A 81 18.18 -0.87 34.18
C ALA A 81 18.46 -0.93 35.69
N GLN A 82 17.46 -1.32 36.49
CA GLN A 82 17.62 -1.53 37.93
C GLN A 82 18.64 -2.63 38.24
N LEU A 83 18.56 -3.77 37.55
CA LEU A 83 19.54 -4.86 37.66
C LEU A 83 20.94 -4.39 37.27
N ALA A 84 21.08 -3.66 36.16
CA ALA A 84 22.37 -3.15 35.71
C ALA A 84 22.99 -2.21 36.77
N ARG A 85 22.20 -1.31 37.36
CA ARG A 85 22.66 -0.42 38.44
C ARG A 85 23.13 -1.20 39.67
N ALA A 86 22.42 -2.26 40.05
CA ALA A 86 22.78 -3.08 41.19
C ALA A 86 24.01 -3.97 40.94
N ILE A 87 24.18 -4.50 39.72
CA ILE A 87 25.30 -5.39 39.35
C ILE A 87 26.59 -4.61 39.10
N PHE A 88 26.48 -3.44 38.48
CA PHE A 88 27.61 -2.60 38.09
C PHE A 88 27.73 -1.35 38.97
N ASP A 89 27.34 -1.45 40.24
CA ASP A 89 27.41 -0.36 41.22
C ASP A 89 28.81 0.27 41.31
N HIS A 90 29.86 -0.55 41.19
CA HIS A 90 31.27 -0.14 41.20
C HIS A 90 31.87 0.03 39.79
N PHE A 91 31.09 -0.13 38.73
CA PHE A 91 31.56 0.01 37.34
C PHE A 91 30.51 0.72 36.46
N PRO A 92 30.36 2.06 36.59
CA PRO A 92 29.34 2.83 35.87
C PRO A 92 29.29 2.63 34.35
N PRO A 93 30.42 2.44 33.62
CA PRO A 93 30.37 2.15 32.18
C PRO A 93 29.54 0.90 31.82
N GLY A 94 29.48 -0.10 32.70
CA GLY A 94 28.68 -1.30 32.50
C GLY A 94 27.17 -1.03 32.46
N ILE A 95 26.69 -0.07 33.27
CA ILE A 95 25.29 0.35 33.30
C ILE A 95 24.89 0.95 31.95
N TYR A 96 25.69 1.91 31.46
CA TYR A 96 25.42 2.58 30.19
C TYR A 96 25.49 1.61 29.01
N LEU A 97 26.41 0.64 29.03
CA LEU A 97 26.50 -0.41 28.02
C LEU A 97 25.19 -1.22 27.97
N VAL A 98 24.71 -1.75 29.10
CA VAL A 98 23.50 -2.58 29.15
C VAL A 98 22.27 -1.80 28.69
N VAL A 99 22.09 -0.57 29.18
CA VAL A 99 20.94 0.28 28.80
C VAL A 99 20.99 0.63 27.32
N SER A 100 22.16 1.03 26.80
CA SER A 100 22.31 1.41 25.38
C SER A 100 22.07 0.22 24.45
N VAL A 101 22.64 -0.94 24.77
CA VAL A 101 22.44 -2.16 23.98
C VAL A 101 20.97 -2.58 24.02
N THR A 102 20.30 -2.48 25.17
CA THR A 102 18.87 -2.76 25.30
C THR A 102 18.04 -1.83 24.41
N GLY A 103 18.33 -0.53 24.42
CA GLY A 103 17.68 0.45 23.54
C GLY A 103 17.86 0.13 22.06
N ILE A 104 19.09 -0.21 21.64
CA ILE A 104 19.39 -0.62 20.26
C ILE A 104 18.57 -1.87 19.88
N ILE A 105 18.52 -2.89 20.74
CA ILE A 105 17.74 -4.11 20.48
C ILE A 105 16.24 -3.79 20.28
N LEU A 106 15.67 -2.89 21.09
CA LEU A 106 14.26 -2.48 20.95
C LEU A 106 14.01 -1.74 19.62
N VAL A 107 14.93 -0.88 19.19
CA VAL A 107 14.85 -0.21 17.88
C VAL A 107 14.93 -1.24 16.73
N LEU A 108 15.83 -2.21 16.81
CA LEU A 108 15.93 -3.30 15.82
C LEU A 108 14.67 -4.17 15.80
N ALA A 109 14.05 -4.42 16.96
CA ALA A 109 12.79 -5.16 17.04
C ALA A 109 11.67 -4.43 16.30
N ALA A 110 11.55 -3.11 16.46
CA ALA A 110 10.57 -2.31 15.72
C ALA A 110 10.82 -2.39 14.19
N ASN A 111 12.07 -2.33 13.74
CA ASN A 111 12.42 -2.46 12.33
C ASN A 111 12.00 -3.81 11.72
N THR A 112 11.92 -4.88 12.52
CA THR A 112 11.45 -6.20 12.06
C THR A 112 9.99 -6.14 11.61
N ALA A 113 9.14 -5.37 12.31
CA ALA A 113 7.73 -5.19 11.92
C ALA A 113 7.60 -4.39 10.61
N PHE A 114 8.40 -3.34 10.42
CA PHE A 114 8.43 -2.54 9.19
C PHE A 114 8.89 -3.32 7.95
N ASN A 115 9.75 -4.32 8.14
CA ASN A 115 10.13 -5.23 7.06
C ASN A 115 9.08 -6.32 6.79
N GLY A 116 8.39 -6.80 7.83
CA GLY A 116 7.42 -7.89 7.70
C GLY A 116 6.05 -7.46 7.17
N PHE A 117 5.56 -6.28 7.58
CA PHE A 117 4.21 -5.83 7.25
C PHE A 117 3.95 -5.66 5.74
N PRO A 118 4.84 -5.05 4.92
CA PRO A 118 4.60 -4.93 3.48
C PRO A 118 4.37 -6.28 2.79
N VAL A 119 5.07 -7.34 3.24
CA VAL A 119 4.89 -8.69 2.70
C VAL A 119 3.48 -9.21 3.02
N LEU A 120 3.04 -9.09 4.27
CA LEU A 120 1.69 -9.49 4.68
C LEU A 120 0.60 -8.69 3.95
N GLY A 121 0.77 -7.36 3.87
CA GLY A 121 -0.13 -6.48 3.15
C GLY A 121 -0.25 -6.84 1.68
N SER A 122 0.86 -7.23 1.04
CA SER A 122 0.85 -7.66 -0.36
C SER A 122 0.07 -8.95 -0.60
N ILE A 123 0.16 -9.92 0.31
CA ILE A 123 -0.59 -11.18 0.23
C ILE A 123 -2.08 -10.89 0.37
N LEU A 124 -2.47 -10.09 1.38
CA LEU A 124 -3.87 -9.71 1.58
C LEU A 124 -4.44 -8.91 0.41
N ALA A 125 -3.64 -8.04 -0.21
CA ALA A 125 -4.05 -7.25 -1.36
C ALA A 125 -4.23 -8.10 -2.63
N GLN A 126 -3.41 -9.15 -2.81
CA GLN A 126 -3.57 -10.12 -3.90
C GLN A 126 -4.88 -10.90 -3.77
N ASP A 127 -5.30 -11.22 -2.54
CA ASP A 127 -6.57 -11.88 -2.25
C ASP A 127 -7.78 -10.92 -2.24
N GLY A 128 -7.58 -9.64 -2.58
CA GLY A 128 -8.64 -8.62 -2.62
C GLY A 128 -9.15 -8.18 -1.23
N LEU A 129 -8.47 -8.56 -0.16
CA LEU A 129 -8.82 -8.20 1.23
C LEU A 129 -8.23 -6.86 1.68
N ALA A 130 -7.31 -6.29 0.90
CA ALA A 130 -6.68 -4.99 1.16
C ALA A 130 -6.59 -4.16 -0.14
N PRO A 131 -6.34 -2.84 -0.06
CA PRO A 131 -6.21 -2.01 -1.26
C PRO A 131 -5.17 -2.55 -2.23
N ARG A 132 -5.51 -2.64 -3.52
CA ARG A 132 -4.61 -3.19 -4.57
C ARG A 132 -3.23 -2.52 -4.62
N GLN A 133 -3.11 -1.28 -4.16
CA GLN A 133 -1.85 -0.52 -4.06
C GLN A 133 -0.80 -1.16 -3.13
N LEU A 134 -1.22 -2.02 -2.18
CA LEU A 134 -0.31 -2.78 -1.31
C LEU A 134 0.21 -4.07 -1.99
N GLY A 135 -0.39 -4.50 -3.10
CA GLY A 135 -0.11 -5.78 -3.77
C GLY A 135 1.09 -5.78 -4.73
N SER A 136 1.60 -4.62 -5.14
CA SER A 136 2.65 -4.49 -6.16
C SER A 136 4.05 -4.78 -5.60
N ARG A 137 4.35 -6.06 -5.39
CA ARG A 137 5.61 -6.57 -4.80
C ARG A 137 6.93 -6.08 -5.46
N GLY A 138 6.89 -5.49 -6.66
CA GLY A 138 8.05 -5.13 -7.47
C GLY A 138 8.47 -3.65 -7.48
N ASP A 139 7.59 -2.72 -7.10
CA ASP A 139 7.92 -1.30 -7.11
C ASP A 139 8.33 -0.82 -5.72
N ARG A 140 9.41 -0.02 -5.63
CA ARG A 140 9.80 0.69 -4.39
C ARG A 140 8.59 1.41 -3.73
N LEU A 141 7.60 1.81 -4.53
CA LEU A 141 6.36 2.44 -4.06
C LEU A 141 5.47 1.54 -3.20
N ALA A 142 5.29 0.25 -3.52
CA ALA A 142 4.40 -0.61 -2.74
C ALA A 142 4.96 -0.93 -1.35
N TYR A 143 6.28 -1.16 -1.32
CA TYR A 143 7.03 -1.30 -0.07
C TYR A 143 6.93 -0.02 0.78
N SER A 144 6.98 1.15 0.13
CA SER A 144 6.82 2.45 0.80
C SER A 144 5.40 2.69 1.34
N ASN A 145 4.36 2.31 0.60
CA ASN A 145 2.96 2.44 1.05
C ASN A 145 2.67 1.58 2.28
N GLY A 146 3.19 0.34 2.31
CA GLY A 146 3.07 -0.54 3.46
C GLY A 146 3.76 0.02 4.72
N ILE A 147 4.97 0.56 4.57
CA ILE A 147 5.71 1.21 5.66
C ILE A 147 4.96 2.43 6.19
N LEU A 148 4.46 3.29 5.29
CA LEU A 148 3.75 4.51 5.69
C LEU A 148 2.46 4.17 6.45
N LEU A 149 1.70 3.17 5.97
CA LEU A 149 0.49 2.71 6.66
C LEU A 149 0.80 2.20 8.07
N LEU A 150 1.87 1.41 8.23
CA LEU A 150 2.30 0.92 9.54
C LEU A 150 2.77 2.06 10.44
N ALA A 151 3.51 3.04 9.90
CA ALA A 151 3.99 4.19 10.64
C ALA A 151 2.83 5.06 11.16
N ILE A 152 1.82 5.32 10.31
CA ILE A 152 0.61 6.05 10.71
C ILE A 152 -0.14 5.27 11.78
N GLY A 153 -0.35 3.96 11.59
CA GLY A 153 -1.03 3.12 12.57
C GLY A 153 -0.31 3.08 13.93
N ALA A 154 1.02 2.93 13.91
CA ALA A 154 1.85 2.99 15.11
C ALA A 154 1.77 4.37 15.78
N GLY A 155 1.83 5.46 15.02
CA GLY A 155 1.69 6.82 15.52
C GLY A 155 0.34 7.07 16.20
N VAL A 156 -0.75 6.59 15.59
CA VAL A 156 -2.10 6.66 16.18
C VAL A 156 -2.15 5.89 17.50
N LEU A 157 -1.59 4.68 17.57
CA LEU A 157 -1.56 3.90 18.81
C LEU A 157 -0.69 4.58 19.90
N ILE A 158 0.48 5.10 19.55
CA ILE A 158 1.34 5.82 20.50
C ILE A 158 0.61 7.06 21.06
N TYR A 159 -0.04 7.83 20.19
CA TYR A 159 -0.81 9.00 20.60
C TYR A 159 -2.01 8.63 21.47
N ALA A 160 -2.81 7.65 21.05
CA ALA A 160 -4.04 7.25 21.75
C ALA A 160 -3.78 6.61 23.13
N PHE A 161 -2.66 5.92 23.29
CA PHE A 161 -2.26 5.29 24.56
C PHE A 161 -1.24 6.10 25.34
N HIS A 162 -0.95 7.35 24.94
CA HIS A 162 0.03 8.23 25.59
C HIS A 162 1.40 7.58 25.80
N ALA A 163 1.84 6.74 24.84
CA ALA A 163 3.06 5.94 24.92
C ALA A 163 3.17 4.99 26.13
N GLU A 164 2.05 4.63 26.77
CA GLU A 164 2.04 3.73 27.94
C GLU A 164 2.25 2.27 27.53
N VAL A 165 3.46 1.77 27.79
CA VAL A 165 3.88 0.42 27.39
C VAL A 165 3.01 -0.66 28.04
N THR A 166 2.58 -0.49 29.30
CA THR A 166 1.78 -1.51 30.00
C THR A 166 0.44 -1.77 29.32
N ARG A 167 -0.22 -0.74 28.76
CA ARG A 167 -1.48 -0.88 28.03
C ARG A 167 -1.26 -1.45 26.63
N LEU A 168 -0.22 -0.97 25.94
CA LEU A 168 0.14 -1.45 24.60
C LEU A 168 0.52 -2.95 24.60
N ILE A 169 1.21 -3.41 25.66
CA ILE A 169 1.55 -4.84 25.82
C ILE A 169 0.27 -5.69 25.90
N GLN A 170 -0.78 -5.23 26.57
CA GLN A 170 -2.02 -6.00 26.68
C GLN A 170 -2.71 -6.16 25.32
N LEU A 171 -2.78 -5.07 24.54
CA LEU A 171 -3.29 -5.09 23.17
C LEU A 171 -2.52 -6.10 22.30
N TYR A 172 -1.19 -6.06 22.40
CA TYR A 172 -0.29 -6.97 21.69
C TYR A 172 -0.48 -8.44 22.08
N ILE A 173 -0.55 -8.74 23.38
CA ILE A 173 -0.70 -10.10 23.91
C ILE A 173 -1.97 -10.76 23.36
N VAL A 174 -3.10 -10.04 23.34
CA VAL A 174 -4.35 -10.56 22.79
C VAL A 174 -4.18 -10.94 21.32
N GLY A 175 -3.62 -10.05 20.49
CA GLY A 175 -3.41 -10.32 19.07
C GLY A 175 -2.52 -11.54 18.81
N VAL A 176 -1.40 -11.65 19.55
CA VAL A 176 -0.47 -12.78 19.40
C VAL A 176 -1.10 -14.10 19.84
N PHE A 177 -1.80 -14.13 20.97
CA PHE A 177 -2.44 -15.38 21.42
C PHE A 177 -3.61 -15.80 20.52
N VAL A 178 -4.37 -14.85 19.95
CA VAL A 178 -5.36 -15.14 18.91
C VAL A 178 -4.67 -15.78 17.70
N SER A 179 -3.59 -15.16 17.19
CA SER A 179 -2.82 -15.70 16.07
C SER A 179 -2.30 -17.12 16.34
N PHE A 180 -1.71 -17.37 17.52
CA PHE A 180 -1.24 -18.69 17.89
C PHE A 180 -2.37 -19.71 17.97
N ASN A 181 -3.50 -19.37 18.60
CA ASN A 181 -4.66 -20.27 18.67
C ASN A 181 -5.17 -20.62 17.27
N LEU A 182 -5.32 -19.63 16.38
CA LEU A 182 -5.75 -19.86 15.00
C LEU A 182 -4.73 -20.70 14.21
N SER A 183 -3.45 -20.43 14.36
CA SER A 183 -2.38 -21.19 13.69
C SER A 183 -2.35 -22.64 14.16
N GLN A 184 -2.40 -22.88 15.48
CA GLN A 184 -2.41 -24.24 16.04
C GLN A 184 -3.67 -24.99 15.59
N LEU A 185 -4.83 -24.36 15.65
CA LEU A 185 -6.09 -24.94 15.17
C LEU A 185 -6.04 -25.25 13.66
N GLY A 186 -5.44 -24.35 12.87
CA GLY A 186 -5.19 -24.52 11.44
C GLY A 186 -4.30 -25.73 11.17
N MET A 187 -3.20 -25.89 11.90
CA MET A 187 -2.31 -27.04 11.79
C MET A 187 -2.97 -28.35 12.22
N ILE A 188 -3.80 -28.34 13.26
CA ILE A 188 -4.59 -29.52 13.67
C ILE A 188 -5.55 -29.93 12.55
N ARG A 189 -6.26 -28.97 11.93
CA ARG A 189 -7.11 -29.23 10.76
C ARG A 189 -6.30 -29.75 9.58
N HIS A 190 -5.14 -29.16 9.32
CA HIS A 190 -4.25 -29.56 8.23
C HIS A 190 -3.82 -31.03 8.38
N TRP A 191 -3.27 -31.43 9.53
CA TRP A 191 -2.86 -32.81 9.77
C TRP A 191 -4.05 -33.77 9.80
N SER A 192 -5.18 -33.36 10.36
CA SER A 192 -6.39 -34.21 10.37
C SER A 192 -6.93 -34.48 8.97
N ARG A 193 -6.79 -33.51 8.05
CA ARG A 193 -7.16 -33.70 6.64
C ARG A 193 -6.21 -34.67 5.94
N HIS A 194 -4.89 -34.55 6.12
CA HIS A 194 -3.90 -35.43 5.49
C HIS A 194 -3.92 -36.85 6.06
N LEU A 195 -4.20 -37.02 7.36
CA LEU A 195 -4.34 -38.32 8.00
C LEU A 195 -5.50 -39.17 7.45
N ARG A 196 -6.48 -38.56 6.76
CA ARG A 196 -7.58 -39.28 6.12
C ARG A 196 -7.15 -40.00 4.84
N THR A 197 -6.13 -39.49 4.16
CA THR A 197 -5.70 -39.98 2.84
C THR A 197 -4.37 -40.73 2.89
N GLU A 198 -3.54 -40.51 3.91
CA GLU A 198 -2.23 -41.14 4.04
C GLU A 198 -2.31 -42.59 4.56
N THR A 199 -1.78 -43.52 3.78
CA THR A 199 -1.77 -44.97 4.09
C THR A 199 -0.44 -45.47 4.62
N ASP A 200 0.66 -44.73 4.41
CA ASP A 200 1.99 -45.11 4.90
C ASP A 200 2.07 -45.03 6.44
N PRO A 201 2.35 -46.14 7.15
CA PRO A 201 2.36 -46.18 8.61
C PRO A 201 3.42 -45.27 9.24
N VAL A 202 4.58 -45.08 8.60
CA VAL A 202 5.67 -44.26 9.14
C VAL A 202 5.29 -42.78 9.07
N LYS A 203 4.83 -42.33 7.90
CA LYS A 203 4.35 -40.95 7.72
C LYS A 203 3.14 -40.67 8.60
N ARG A 204 2.20 -41.61 8.69
CA ARG A 204 1.02 -41.48 9.53
C ARG A 204 1.39 -41.32 11.01
N ARG A 205 2.37 -42.08 11.52
CA ARG A 205 2.86 -41.92 12.91
C ARG A 205 3.49 -40.55 13.14
N HIS A 206 4.24 -40.02 12.17
CA HIS A 206 4.77 -38.65 12.24
C HIS A 206 3.64 -37.61 12.29
N MET A 207 2.64 -37.71 11.40
CA MET A 207 1.48 -36.81 11.38
C MET A 207 0.68 -36.85 12.68
N ILE A 208 0.48 -38.04 13.27
CA ILE A 208 -0.21 -38.19 14.56
C ILE A 208 0.57 -37.47 15.67
N ARG A 209 1.89 -37.63 15.72
CA ARG A 209 2.75 -36.93 16.70
C ARG A 209 2.68 -35.41 16.51
N SER A 210 2.81 -34.92 15.27
CA SER A 210 2.71 -33.50 14.96
C SER A 210 1.34 -32.92 15.32
N ARG A 211 0.25 -33.67 15.07
CA ARG A 211 -1.09 -33.29 15.51
C ARG A 211 -1.18 -33.23 17.04
N ALA A 212 -0.67 -34.23 17.76
CA ALA A 212 -0.70 -34.26 19.21
C ALA A 212 0.07 -33.09 19.84
N ILE A 213 1.24 -32.75 19.30
CA ILE A 213 2.05 -31.58 19.73
C ILE A 213 1.24 -30.29 19.51
N ASN A 214 0.62 -30.11 18.34
CA ASN A 214 -0.19 -28.92 18.07
C ASN A 214 -1.45 -28.86 18.94
N THR A 215 -2.09 -29.99 19.23
CA THR A 215 -3.24 -30.06 20.16
C THR A 215 -2.84 -29.68 21.58
N PHE A 216 -1.70 -30.19 22.07
CA PHE A 216 -1.17 -29.79 23.37
C PHE A 216 -0.83 -28.30 23.41
N GLY A 217 -0.17 -27.79 22.37
CA GLY A 217 0.12 -26.37 22.20
C GLY A 217 -1.14 -25.50 22.16
N LEU A 218 -2.19 -25.94 21.47
CA LEU A 218 -3.49 -25.26 21.46
C LEU A 218 -4.09 -25.22 22.86
N GLY A 219 -4.07 -26.33 23.61
CA GLY A 219 -4.56 -26.35 24.99
C GLY A 219 -3.85 -25.32 25.87
N MET A 220 -2.51 -25.30 25.85
CA MET A 220 -1.71 -24.36 26.63
C MET A 220 -1.98 -22.89 26.23
N THR A 221 -1.96 -22.60 24.93
CA THR A 221 -2.19 -21.24 24.43
C THR A 221 -3.63 -20.77 24.60
N ALA A 222 -4.61 -21.66 24.53
CA ALA A 222 -6.02 -21.36 24.81
C ALA A 222 -6.24 -21.01 26.28
N VAL A 223 -5.63 -21.77 27.20
CA VAL A 223 -5.71 -21.48 28.65
C VAL A 223 -5.14 -20.09 28.94
N VAL A 224 -3.94 -19.80 28.45
CA VAL A 224 -3.32 -18.47 28.65
C VAL A 224 -4.18 -17.38 28.01
N PHE A 225 -4.71 -17.61 26.81
CA PHE A 225 -5.59 -16.66 26.13
C PHE A 225 -6.85 -16.34 26.95
N VAL A 226 -7.52 -17.36 27.48
CA VAL A 226 -8.72 -17.19 28.33
C VAL A 226 -8.37 -16.45 29.62
N ILE A 227 -7.26 -16.80 30.27
CA ILE A 227 -6.81 -16.09 31.49
C ILE A 227 -6.58 -14.61 31.19
N VAL A 228 -5.86 -14.28 30.11
CA VAL A 228 -5.62 -12.89 29.70
C VAL A 228 -6.93 -12.20 29.38
N LEU A 229 -7.82 -12.85 28.63
CA LEU A 229 -9.10 -12.29 28.23
C LEU A 229 -9.96 -11.94 29.45
N LEU A 230 -10.02 -12.81 30.46
CA LEU A 230 -10.83 -12.60 31.66
C LEU A 230 -10.18 -11.59 32.63
N THR A 231 -8.89 -11.72 32.90
CA THR A 231 -8.20 -10.92 33.94
C THR A 231 -7.81 -9.52 33.47
N LYS A 232 -7.58 -9.34 32.16
CA LYS A 232 -7.14 -8.07 31.57
C LYS A 232 -8.20 -7.43 30.67
N PHE A 233 -9.44 -7.95 30.69
CA PHE A 233 -10.56 -7.35 29.94
C PHE A 233 -10.69 -5.86 30.24
N LEU A 234 -10.81 -5.52 31.53
CA LEU A 234 -11.01 -4.15 32.01
C LEU A 234 -9.75 -3.28 31.84
N ALA A 235 -8.57 -3.89 31.70
CA ALA A 235 -7.31 -3.17 31.57
C ALA A 235 -6.97 -2.78 30.11
N GLY A 236 -7.84 -3.14 29.14
CA GLY A 236 -7.74 -2.68 27.76
C GLY A 236 -7.78 -3.78 26.71
N ALA A 237 -7.84 -5.06 27.09
CA ALA A 237 -7.89 -6.17 26.14
C ALA A 237 -9.10 -6.12 25.18
N TRP A 238 -10.22 -5.52 25.62
CA TRP A 238 -11.42 -5.34 24.78
C TRP A 238 -11.15 -4.49 23.54
N ILE A 239 -10.22 -3.52 23.62
CA ILE A 239 -9.85 -2.65 22.49
C ILE A 239 -9.22 -3.48 21.37
N ALA A 240 -8.42 -4.50 21.71
CA ALA A 240 -7.80 -5.40 20.73
C ALA A 240 -8.85 -6.16 19.93
N ILE A 241 -9.87 -6.67 20.62
CA ILE A 241 -10.95 -7.46 20.02
C ILE A 241 -11.79 -6.58 19.11
N LEU A 242 -12.14 -5.37 19.58
CA LEU A 242 -12.86 -4.39 18.78
C LEU A 242 -12.06 -4.00 17.54
N ALA A 243 -10.77 -3.69 17.68
CA ALA A 243 -9.90 -3.36 16.56
C ALA A 243 -9.84 -4.52 15.53
N MET A 244 -9.68 -5.76 15.99
CA MET A 244 -9.68 -6.94 15.11
C MET A 244 -11.01 -7.10 14.35
N ALA A 245 -12.14 -6.89 15.03
CA ALA A 245 -13.47 -6.95 14.42
C ALA A 245 -13.67 -5.84 13.37
N VAL A 246 -13.22 -4.62 13.66
CA VAL A 246 -13.25 -3.49 12.73
C VAL A 246 -12.38 -3.78 11.50
N PHE A 247 -11.14 -4.25 11.68
CA PHE A 247 -10.27 -4.63 10.56
C PHE A 247 -10.88 -5.76 9.73
N PHE A 248 -11.48 -6.77 10.35
CA PHE A 248 -12.15 -7.85 9.64
C PHE A 248 -13.33 -7.34 8.80
N ALA A 249 -14.18 -6.46 9.37
CA ALA A 249 -15.29 -5.86 8.65
C ALA A 249 -14.81 -4.98 7.48
N LEU A 250 -13.76 -4.20 7.68
CA LEU A 250 -13.13 -3.38 6.63
C LEU A 250 -12.61 -4.26 5.49
N MET A 251 -11.83 -5.30 5.80
CA MET A 251 -11.30 -6.24 4.79
C MET A 251 -12.43 -6.89 4.00
N LYS A 252 -13.51 -7.31 4.67
CA LYS A 252 -14.67 -7.92 3.99
C LYS A 252 -15.43 -6.91 3.14
N SER A 253 -15.52 -5.65 3.57
CA SER A 253 -16.13 -4.58 2.78
C SER A 253 -15.33 -4.28 1.51
N ILE A 254 -14.01 -4.24 1.59
CA ILE A 254 -13.12 -4.04 0.44
C ILE A 254 -13.29 -5.19 -0.56
N GLN A 255 -13.25 -6.45 -0.08
CA GLN A 255 -13.45 -7.61 -0.94
C GLN A 255 -14.80 -7.56 -1.67
N ARG A 256 -15.89 -7.32 -0.93
CA ARG A 256 -17.23 -7.19 -1.54
C ARG A 256 -17.35 -6.02 -2.52
N HIS A 257 -16.58 -4.95 -2.33
CA HIS A 257 -16.54 -3.86 -3.29
C HIS A 257 -15.83 -4.29 -4.58
N TYR A 258 -14.70 -4.98 -4.48
CA TYR A 258 -13.99 -5.50 -5.66
C TYR A 258 -14.80 -6.56 -6.40
N ASP A 259 -15.45 -7.49 -5.70
CA ASP A 259 -16.30 -8.51 -6.32
C ASP A 259 -17.46 -7.85 -7.11
N ARG A 260 -18.04 -6.77 -6.58
CA ARG A 260 -19.09 -5.99 -7.28
C ARG A 260 -18.57 -5.29 -8.52
N VAL A 261 -17.41 -4.64 -8.42
CA VAL A 261 -16.78 -3.95 -9.56
C VAL A 261 -16.36 -4.95 -10.63
N GLU A 262 -15.85 -6.12 -10.26
CA GLU A 262 -15.50 -7.18 -11.21
C GLU A 262 -16.73 -7.72 -11.94
N ALA A 263 -17.85 -7.90 -11.22
CA ALA A 263 -19.12 -8.29 -11.83
C ALA A 263 -19.67 -7.21 -12.78
N GLU A 264 -19.51 -5.93 -12.46
CA GLU A 264 -19.97 -4.80 -13.30
C GLU A 264 -19.08 -4.58 -14.53
N LEU A 265 -17.78 -4.87 -14.43
CA LEU A 265 -16.81 -4.75 -15.52
C LEU A 265 -16.69 -6.02 -16.38
N ALA A 266 -17.44 -7.08 -16.07
CA ALA A 266 -17.43 -8.30 -16.84
C ALA A 266 -17.98 -8.01 -18.25
N ALA A 267 -17.11 -8.12 -19.26
CA ALA A 267 -17.48 -7.83 -20.65
C ALA A 267 -18.55 -8.80 -21.14
N ASP A 268 -19.61 -8.26 -21.74
CA ASP A 268 -20.67 -9.02 -22.39
C ASP A 268 -20.46 -9.03 -23.92
N ASP A 269 -21.09 -9.97 -24.62
CA ASP A 269 -21.03 -10.07 -26.08
C ASP A 269 -21.61 -8.83 -26.78
N GLN A 270 -22.40 -8.02 -26.08
CA GLN A 270 -22.93 -6.74 -26.55
C GLN A 270 -21.87 -5.61 -26.58
N ASP A 271 -20.73 -5.75 -25.91
CA ASP A 271 -19.68 -4.72 -25.84
C ASP A 271 -18.79 -4.66 -27.10
N LYS A 272 -19.02 -5.52 -28.09
CA LYS A 272 -18.28 -5.57 -29.37
C LYS A 272 -18.70 -4.50 -30.38
N VAL A 273 -19.64 -3.61 -30.04
CA VAL A 273 -20.21 -2.65 -31.01
C VAL A 273 -19.25 -1.49 -31.26
N MET A 274 -18.76 -1.39 -32.50
CA MET A 274 -17.96 -0.25 -32.95
C MET A 274 -18.80 1.03 -33.03
N PRO A 275 -18.23 2.20 -32.67
CA PRO A 275 -18.89 3.48 -32.87
C PRO A 275 -19.28 3.70 -34.33
N THR A 276 -20.47 4.22 -34.59
CA THR A 276 -20.96 4.42 -35.97
C THR A 276 -20.27 5.60 -36.66
N ARG A 277 -19.85 6.61 -35.89
CA ARG A 277 -19.14 7.82 -36.36
C ARG A 277 -18.23 8.35 -35.25
N VAL A 278 -17.08 8.89 -35.62
CA VAL A 278 -16.15 9.59 -34.72
C VAL A 278 -16.08 11.07 -35.10
N HIS A 279 -16.48 11.94 -34.18
CA HIS A 279 -16.35 13.39 -34.29
C HIS A 279 -15.13 13.84 -33.48
N ALA A 280 -14.07 14.23 -34.18
CA ALA A 280 -12.85 14.70 -33.54
C ALA A 280 -12.87 16.22 -33.39
N MET A 281 -12.57 16.68 -32.18
CA MET A 281 -12.32 18.10 -31.91
C MET A 281 -10.96 18.28 -31.28
N VAL A 282 -10.21 19.29 -31.72
CA VAL A 282 -8.91 19.65 -31.12
C VAL A 282 -9.10 20.91 -30.30
N VAL A 283 -8.90 20.84 -29.00
CA VAL A 283 -8.97 22.01 -28.12
C VAL A 283 -7.75 22.88 -28.36
N THR A 284 -7.97 24.10 -28.80
CA THR A 284 -6.92 25.06 -29.12
C THR A 284 -7.03 26.30 -28.24
N SER A 285 -5.89 26.83 -27.81
CA SER A 285 -5.80 28.11 -27.10
C SER A 285 -4.98 29.14 -27.89
N LYS A 286 -3.93 28.68 -28.58
CA LYS A 286 -3.10 29.44 -29.52
C LYS A 286 -2.60 28.53 -30.63
N LEU A 287 -2.19 29.13 -31.75
CA LEU A 287 -1.55 28.41 -32.84
C LEU A 287 -0.03 28.21 -32.57
N HIS A 288 0.30 27.17 -31.81
CA HIS A 288 1.70 26.83 -31.49
C HIS A 288 2.02 25.36 -31.82
N LYS A 289 3.29 24.96 -31.70
CA LYS A 289 3.79 23.60 -32.02
C LYS A 289 2.94 22.47 -31.41
N PRO A 290 2.54 22.48 -30.11
CA PRO A 290 1.65 21.46 -29.57
C PRO A 290 0.28 21.35 -30.26
N THR A 291 -0.38 22.48 -30.56
CA THR A 291 -1.65 22.53 -31.30
C THR A 291 -1.52 21.91 -32.69
N LEU A 292 -0.45 22.27 -33.42
CA LEU A 292 -0.18 21.69 -34.75
C LEU A 292 0.07 20.18 -34.67
N ARG A 293 0.79 19.71 -33.64
CA ARG A 293 1.00 18.28 -33.41
C ARG A 293 -0.32 17.56 -33.11
N ALA A 294 -1.19 18.16 -32.30
CA ALA A 294 -2.50 17.61 -31.99
C ALA A 294 -3.42 17.54 -33.23
N LEU A 295 -3.44 18.60 -34.05
CA LEU A 295 -4.16 18.62 -35.33
C LEU A 295 -3.65 17.54 -36.28
N ALA A 296 -2.33 17.42 -36.45
CA ALA A 296 -1.72 16.41 -37.31
C ALA A 296 -2.06 14.99 -36.84
N PHE A 297 -2.00 14.74 -35.53
CA PHE A 297 -2.36 13.45 -34.95
C PHE A 297 -3.85 13.14 -35.11
N ALA A 298 -4.73 14.10 -34.85
CA ALA A 298 -6.16 13.95 -35.05
C ALA A 298 -6.50 13.68 -36.53
N LYS A 299 -5.87 14.39 -37.48
CA LYS A 299 -6.03 14.16 -38.92
C LYS A 299 -5.57 12.75 -39.32
N ALA A 300 -4.48 12.25 -38.73
CA ALA A 300 -3.97 10.90 -38.99
C ALA A 300 -4.95 9.79 -38.57
N THR A 301 -5.80 10.01 -37.56
CA THR A 301 -6.84 9.04 -37.16
C THR A 301 -8.03 8.94 -38.12
N ARG A 302 -8.09 9.78 -39.16
CA ARG A 302 -9.15 9.83 -40.18
C ARG A 302 -10.58 9.79 -39.57
N PRO A 303 -10.91 10.72 -38.65
CA PRO A 303 -12.24 10.81 -38.08
C PRO A 303 -13.26 11.20 -39.17
N ASN A 304 -14.53 10.94 -38.93
CA ASN A 304 -15.58 11.33 -39.88
C ASN A 304 -15.70 12.85 -40.01
N THR A 305 -15.41 13.57 -38.93
CA THR A 305 -15.41 15.03 -38.86
C THR A 305 -14.25 15.46 -37.97
N LEU A 306 -13.54 16.52 -38.37
CA LEU A 306 -12.44 17.11 -37.62
C LEU A 306 -12.61 18.62 -37.57
N GLU A 307 -12.62 19.18 -36.36
CA GLU A 307 -12.67 20.63 -36.15
C GLU A 307 -11.71 21.06 -35.04
N ALA A 308 -11.21 22.28 -35.12
CA ALA A 308 -10.50 22.92 -34.02
C ALA A 308 -11.49 23.73 -33.20
N VAL A 309 -11.42 23.65 -31.87
CA VAL A 309 -12.35 24.35 -30.97
C VAL A 309 -11.56 25.32 -30.11
N TYR A 310 -11.86 26.60 -30.25
CA TYR A 310 -11.29 27.69 -29.45
C TYR A 310 -12.38 28.34 -28.60
N VAL A 311 -12.10 28.61 -27.33
CA VAL A 311 -13.02 29.35 -26.46
C VAL A 311 -12.59 30.81 -26.41
N SER A 312 -13.42 31.68 -26.99
CA SER A 312 -13.21 33.12 -26.98
C SER A 312 -13.45 33.69 -25.59
N THR A 313 -12.43 34.35 -25.06
CA THR A 313 -12.46 35.08 -23.77
C THR A 313 -12.19 36.58 -23.95
N ASP A 314 -11.54 36.95 -25.06
CA ASP A 314 -11.25 38.31 -25.48
C ASP A 314 -11.30 38.37 -27.01
N GLN A 315 -11.83 39.48 -27.55
CA GLN A 315 -12.03 39.64 -28.98
C GLN A 315 -10.68 39.79 -29.70
N ALA A 316 -9.75 40.58 -29.16
CA ALA A 316 -8.46 40.83 -29.80
C ALA A 316 -7.62 39.55 -29.93
N SER A 317 -7.67 38.63 -28.95
CA SER A 317 -7.01 37.33 -29.08
C SER A 317 -7.70 36.39 -30.06
N THR A 318 -9.02 36.51 -30.21
CA THR A 318 -9.82 35.70 -31.14
C THR A 318 -9.48 36.09 -32.58
N ASP A 319 -9.45 37.39 -32.87
CA ASP A 319 -9.16 37.92 -34.20
C ASP A 319 -7.74 37.54 -34.66
N ARG A 320 -6.74 37.66 -33.76
CA ARG A 320 -5.36 37.21 -34.05
C ARG A 320 -5.30 35.72 -34.37
N LEU A 321 -6.03 34.89 -33.63
CA LEU A 321 -6.02 33.45 -33.88
C LEU A 321 -6.65 33.10 -35.22
N LEU A 322 -7.73 33.80 -35.61
CA LEU A 322 -8.39 33.63 -36.91
C LEU A 322 -7.43 34.03 -38.04
N GLU A 323 -6.78 35.18 -37.94
CA GLU A 323 -5.77 35.63 -38.90
C GLU A 323 -4.62 34.63 -39.03
N ASP A 324 -4.05 34.18 -37.91
CA ASP A 324 -3.00 33.15 -37.88
C ASP A 324 -3.45 31.83 -38.54
N TRP A 325 -4.73 31.47 -38.40
CA TRP A 325 -5.32 30.27 -38.97
C TRP A 325 -5.44 30.38 -40.50
N ASP A 326 -5.92 31.53 -40.98
CA ASP A 326 -6.12 31.82 -42.40
C ASP A 326 -4.79 31.95 -43.13
N VAL A 327 -3.82 32.70 -42.57
CA VAL A 327 -2.47 32.85 -43.14
C VAL A 327 -1.78 31.51 -43.34
N ARG A 328 -2.05 30.55 -42.45
CA ARG A 328 -1.42 29.23 -42.49
C ARG A 328 -2.16 28.22 -43.37
N GLY A 329 -3.36 28.55 -43.85
CA GLY A 329 -4.14 27.73 -44.78
C GLY A 329 -4.46 26.33 -44.24
N LEU A 330 -4.88 26.22 -42.98
CA LEU A 330 -5.17 24.92 -42.37
C LEU A 330 -6.52 24.36 -42.89
N ASP A 331 -6.51 23.14 -43.45
CA ASP A 331 -7.71 22.42 -43.92
C ASP A 331 -8.72 22.00 -42.82
N VAL A 332 -8.57 22.52 -41.59
CA VAL A 332 -9.41 22.15 -40.45
C VAL A 332 -10.22 23.39 -40.04
N PRO A 333 -11.56 23.31 -40.01
CA PRO A 333 -12.38 24.44 -39.61
C PRO A 333 -12.12 24.82 -38.14
N LEU A 334 -12.01 26.11 -37.86
CA LEU A 334 -11.89 26.65 -36.51
C LEU A 334 -13.25 27.10 -36.00
N LYS A 335 -13.77 26.39 -35.01
CA LYS A 335 -15.00 26.72 -34.29
C LYS A 335 -14.67 27.58 -33.06
N VAL A 336 -15.26 28.77 -33.01
CA VAL A 336 -15.14 29.67 -31.86
C VAL A 336 -16.37 29.53 -30.97
N LEU A 337 -16.15 29.19 -29.70
CA LEU A 337 -17.19 29.13 -28.67
C LEU A 337 -17.10 30.38 -27.80
N HIS A 338 -18.21 31.09 -27.61
CA HIS A 338 -18.25 32.26 -26.74
C HIS A 338 -18.42 31.85 -25.27
N SER A 339 -17.61 32.43 -24.37
CA SER A 339 -17.71 32.21 -22.93
C SER A 339 -18.05 33.49 -22.18
N PRO A 340 -19.30 33.69 -21.72
CA PRO A 340 -19.72 34.92 -21.04
C PRO A 340 -19.00 35.17 -19.71
N TYR A 341 -18.46 34.12 -19.08
CA TYR A 341 -17.80 34.20 -17.76
C TYR A 341 -16.29 33.93 -17.82
N ARG A 342 -15.67 33.96 -19.02
CA ARG A 342 -14.25 33.59 -19.23
C ARG A 342 -13.90 32.17 -18.74
N GLU A 343 -14.89 31.31 -18.66
CA GLU A 343 -14.72 29.90 -18.35
C GLU A 343 -14.36 29.12 -19.63
N VAL A 344 -13.20 28.47 -19.66
CA VAL A 344 -12.75 27.70 -20.85
C VAL A 344 -13.32 26.28 -20.86
N VAL A 345 -13.44 25.65 -19.69
CA VAL A 345 -13.77 24.21 -19.60
C VAL A 345 -15.24 23.94 -19.93
N ARG A 346 -16.16 24.75 -19.39
CA ARG A 346 -17.60 24.50 -19.50
C ARG A 346 -18.13 24.55 -20.94
N PRO A 347 -17.82 25.57 -21.77
CA PRO A 347 -18.27 25.60 -23.16
C PRO A 347 -17.80 24.39 -23.98
N ILE A 348 -16.58 23.90 -23.74
CA ILE A 348 -16.05 22.72 -24.45
C ILE A 348 -16.84 21.47 -24.07
N VAL A 349 -17.13 21.28 -22.78
CA VAL A 349 -17.90 20.13 -22.29
C VAL A 349 -19.34 20.18 -22.79
N ASP A 350 -19.98 21.35 -22.76
CA ASP A 350 -21.35 21.56 -23.23
C ASP A 350 -21.44 21.27 -24.74
N TYR A 351 -20.51 21.80 -25.53
CA TYR A 351 -20.44 21.57 -26.97
C TYR A 351 -20.19 20.09 -27.32
N ALA A 352 -19.24 19.43 -26.63
CA ALA A 352 -19.02 17.99 -26.80
C ALA A 352 -20.26 17.16 -26.44
N SER A 353 -21.00 17.57 -25.40
CA SER A 353 -22.26 16.94 -25.00
C SER A 353 -23.36 17.13 -26.06
N GLU A 354 -23.47 18.30 -26.68
CA GLU A 354 -24.44 18.56 -27.75
C GLU A 354 -24.16 17.71 -28.99
N ILE A 355 -22.91 17.60 -29.43
CA ILE A 355 -22.52 16.72 -30.55
C ILE A 355 -22.89 15.26 -30.24
N ARG A 356 -22.61 14.83 -29.00
CA ARG A 356 -22.96 13.50 -28.51
C ARG A 356 -24.48 13.28 -28.46
N LYS A 357 -25.27 14.25 -28.03
CA LYS A 357 -26.75 14.18 -28.03
C LYS A 357 -27.31 14.09 -29.44
N ALA A 358 -26.72 14.81 -30.39
CA ALA A 358 -27.11 14.74 -31.80
C ALA A 358 -26.78 13.38 -32.45
N ASN A 359 -25.72 12.70 -31.98
CA ASN A 359 -25.33 11.38 -32.47
C ASN A 359 -25.09 10.38 -31.31
N PRO A 360 -26.16 9.81 -30.72
CA PRO A 360 -26.03 8.94 -29.54
C PRO A 360 -25.15 7.71 -29.74
N ARG A 361 -25.10 7.17 -30.98
CA ARG A 361 -24.27 6.00 -31.34
C ARG A 361 -22.85 6.35 -31.83
N GLY A 362 -22.50 7.64 -31.91
CA GLY A 362 -21.17 8.10 -32.33
C GLY A 362 -20.12 8.00 -31.22
N VAL A 363 -18.96 8.64 -31.39
CA VAL A 363 -17.99 9.01 -30.34
C VAL A 363 -17.46 10.40 -30.58
N VAL A 364 -17.30 11.18 -29.51
CA VAL A 364 -16.63 12.49 -29.57
C VAL A 364 -15.22 12.30 -29.04
N ALA A 365 -14.22 12.54 -29.89
CA ALA A 365 -12.81 12.46 -29.54
C ALA A 365 -12.24 13.87 -29.33
N VAL A 366 -11.94 14.22 -28.09
CA VAL A 366 -11.42 15.53 -27.69
C VAL A 366 -9.91 15.45 -27.54
N TYR A 367 -9.18 15.98 -28.53
CA TYR A 367 -7.73 16.06 -28.50
C TYR A 367 -7.29 17.29 -27.71
N VAL A 368 -6.48 17.08 -26.68
CA VAL A 368 -6.02 18.13 -25.77
C VAL A 368 -4.50 18.17 -25.80
N PRO A 369 -3.89 19.23 -26.36
CA PRO A 369 -2.45 19.42 -26.30
C PRO A 369 -2.01 19.62 -24.84
N GLU A 370 -1.05 18.82 -24.37
CA GLU A 370 -0.50 18.93 -23.01
C GLU A 370 1.01 19.19 -23.04
N TYR A 371 1.49 20.03 -22.14
CA TYR A 371 2.92 20.27 -21.97
C TYR A 371 3.51 19.26 -20.99
N VAL A 372 4.50 18.49 -21.43
CA VAL A 372 5.29 17.64 -20.54
C VAL A 372 6.52 18.42 -20.12
N VAL A 373 6.53 18.77 -18.84
CA VAL A 373 7.58 19.55 -18.18
C VAL A 373 8.55 18.61 -17.46
N GLY A 374 9.80 19.06 -17.30
CA GLY A 374 10.84 18.24 -16.69
C GLY A 374 10.60 18.03 -15.20
N ARG A 375 10.15 19.06 -14.46
CA ARG A 375 10.10 19.05 -12.98
C ARG A 375 8.66 19.00 -12.45
N TRP A 376 8.45 18.29 -11.33
CA TRP A 376 7.11 18.08 -10.74
C TRP A 376 6.41 19.39 -10.35
N TRP A 377 7.16 20.41 -9.93
CA TRP A 377 6.61 21.72 -9.55
C TRP A 377 6.19 22.55 -10.78
N GLU A 378 6.83 22.35 -11.94
CA GLU A 378 6.46 23.02 -13.19
C GLU A 378 5.05 22.58 -13.65
N GLN A 379 4.65 21.36 -13.28
CA GLN A 379 3.35 20.80 -13.65
C GLN A 379 2.20 21.50 -12.94
N LEU A 380 2.45 21.99 -11.72
CA LEU A 380 1.49 22.79 -10.96
C LEU A 380 1.21 24.15 -11.65
N LEU A 381 2.18 24.67 -12.40
CA LEU A 381 2.10 25.97 -13.08
C LEU A 381 1.52 25.89 -14.51
N HIS A 382 1.72 24.78 -15.23
CA HIS A 382 1.50 24.75 -16.69
C HIS A 382 0.41 23.79 -17.22
N ASN A 383 -0.25 22.97 -16.38
CA ASN A 383 -1.24 21.98 -16.87
C ASN A 383 -2.60 21.94 -16.13
N GLN A 384 -2.97 23.03 -15.44
CA GLN A 384 -4.21 23.07 -14.63
C GLN A 384 -5.50 23.00 -15.47
N THR A 385 -5.51 23.60 -16.67
CA THR A 385 -6.70 23.61 -17.54
C THR A 385 -7.00 22.23 -18.12
N ALA A 386 -5.97 21.49 -18.57
CA ALA A 386 -6.16 20.13 -19.07
C ALA A 386 -6.61 19.18 -17.96
N LEU A 387 -6.07 19.32 -16.74
CA LEU A 387 -6.51 18.54 -15.57
C LEU A 387 -8.01 18.76 -15.26
N ARG A 388 -8.46 20.02 -15.28
CA ARG A 388 -9.88 20.38 -15.07
C ARG A 388 -10.77 19.86 -16.20
N LEU A 389 -10.32 19.95 -17.45
CA LEU A 389 -11.05 19.43 -18.60
C LEU A 389 -11.19 17.90 -18.51
N LYS A 390 -10.09 17.20 -18.19
CA LYS A 390 -10.07 15.76 -17.92
C LYS A 390 -11.06 15.38 -16.84
N ALA A 391 -11.03 16.08 -15.71
CA ALA A 391 -11.92 15.83 -14.59
C ALA A 391 -13.40 16.00 -14.95
N ARG A 392 -13.76 16.86 -15.91
CA ARG A 392 -15.15 17.04 -16.36
C ARG A 392 -15.54 16.05 -17.46
N LEU A 393 -14.70 15.87 -18.48
CA LEU A 393 -14.97 15.00 -19.63
C LEU A 393 -15.04 13.51 -19.25
N LEU A 394 -14.29 13.08 -18.22
CA LEU A 394 -14.36 11.70 -17.71
C LEU A 394 -15.76 11.29 -17.23
N PHE A 395 -16.59 12.25 -16.81
CA PHE A 395 -17.97 12.00 -16.39
C PHE A 395 -18.99 12.27 -17.50
N THR A 396 -18.56 12.53 -18.74
CA THR A 396 -19.44 12.73 -19.89
C THR A 396 -19.48 11.44 -20.73
N PRO A 397 -20.59 10.69 -20.73
CA PRO A 397 -20.68 9.41 -21.42
C PRO A 397 -20.36 9.53 -22.91
N GLY A 398 -19.47 8.66 -23.38
CA GLY A 398 -19.09 8.59 -24.79
C GLY A 398 -18.22 9.75 -25.28
N VAL A 399 -17.67 10.57 -24.40
CA VAL A 399 -16.64 11.54 -24.79
C VAL A 399 -15.28 11.00 -24.40
N MET A 400 -14.40 10.82 -25.38
CA MET A 400 -13.04 10.31 -25.18
C MET A 400 -12.07 11.47 -25.20
N MET A 401 -11.31 11.66 -24.13
CA MET A 401 -10.23 12.64 -24.10
C MET A 401 -8.92 11.98 -24.55
N ILE A 402 -8.23 12.62 -25.49
CA ILE A 402 -6.95 12.18 -26.03
C ILE A 402 -5.90 13.26 -25.72
N SER A 403 -5.07 13.00 -24.72
CA SER A 403 -3.95 13.89 -24.38
C SER A 403 -2.85 13.74 -25.43
N VAL A 404 -2.44 14.85 -26.05
CA VAL A 404 -1.34 14.90 -27.01
C VAL A 404 -0.13 15.58 -26.35
N PRO A 405 0.81 14.80 -25.79
CA PRO A 405 1.93 15.38 -25.06
C PRO A 405 2.92 16.05 -26.02
N TYR A 406 3.36 17.23 -25.65
CA TYR A 406 4.48 17.94 -26.25
C TYR A 406 5.59 18.08 -25.20
N GLN A 407 6.68 17.34 -25.40
CA GLN A 407 7.85 17.36 -24.51
C GLN A 407 8.62 18.66 -24.70
N LEU A 408 8.77 19.42 -23.61
CA LEU A 408 9.68 20.55 -23.57
C LEU A 408 11.12 20.05 -23.47
N ARG A 409 12.10 20.88 -23.87
CA ARG A 409 13.53 20.53 -23.82
C ARG A 409 13.97 20.06 -22.42
N SER A 410 13.44 20.67 -21.37
CA SER A 410 13.70 20.28 -19.97
C SER A 410 13.22 18.86 -19.60
N SER A 411 12.28 18.29 -20.35
CA SER A 411 11.86 16.90 -20.19
C SER A 411 12.79 15.93 -20.91
N LEU A 412 13.38 16.32 -22.04
CA LEU A 412 14.27 15.47 -22.83
C LEU A 412 15.60 15.22 -22.12
N GLU A 413 16.16 16.23 -21.46
CA GLU A 413 17.39 16.12 -20.65
C GLU A 413 17.26 15.06 -19.55
N ARG A 414 16.07 14.90 -18.96
CA ARG A 414 15.81 13.94 -17.87
C ARG A 414 15.56 12.51 -18.33
N THR A 415 15.01 12.32 -19.53
CA THR A 415 14.79 10.98 -20.11
C THR A 415 16.12 10.30 -20.42
N HIS A 416 17.11 11.07 -20.90
CA HIS A 416 18.47 10.56 -21.14
C HIS A 416 19.15 10.07 -19.84
N GLU A 417 18.94 10.73 -18.70
CA GLU A 417 19.45 10.25 -17.40
C GLU A 417 18.74 8.98 -16.90
N HIS A 418 17.46 8.77 -17.25
CA HIS A 418 16.68 7.62 -16.79
C HIS A 418 16.93 6.36 -17.62
N ASP A 419 17.06 6.46 -18.94
CA ASP A 419 17.21 5.29 -19.84
C ASP A 419 18.49 4.48 -19.56
N GLU A 420 19.54 5.09 -18.99
CA GLU A 420 20.74 4.35 -18.55
C GLU A 420 20.47 3.41 -17.36
N SER A 421 19.37 3.61 -16.61
CA SER A 421 19.06 2.86 -15.39
C SER A 421 18.03 1.73 -15.55
N TRP A 422 17.24 1.72 -16.65
CA TRP A 422 16.20 0.72 -16.85
C TRP A 422 16.70 -0.44 -17.71
N GLY A 423 16.78 -1.64 -17.10
CA GLY A 423 17.03 -2.88 -17.83
C GLY A 423 15.91 -3.13 -18.86
N GLN A 424 16.30 -3.34 -20.12
CA GLN A 424 15.39 -3.61 -21.23
C GLN A 424 14.40 -4.72 -20.89
N SER A 425 13.10 -4.43 -20.98
CA SER A 425 12.02 -5.41 -20.79
C SER A 425 12.03 -6.41 -21.95
N ARG A 426 12.44 -7.66 -21.68
CA ARG A 426 12.75 -8.67 -22.71
C ARG A 426 11.58 -9.56 -23.16
N ASP A 427 10.41 -9.49 -22.52
CA ASP A 427 9.28 -10.37 -22.85
C ASP A 427 7.98 -9.58 -23.11
N LEU A 428 7.83 -9.09 -24.34
CA LEU A 428 6.54 -8.63 -24.84
C LEU A 428 5.82 -9.79 -25.53
N ARG A 429 4.86 -10.39 -24.83
CA ARG A 429 3.97 -11.40 -25.42
C ARG A 429 2.79 -10.69 -26.08
N MET A 430 2.85 -10.48 -27.39
CA MET A 430 1.70 -9.94 -28.14
C MET A 430 0.56 -10.96 -28.17
N GLY A 431 -0.66 -10.51 -27.86
CA GLY A 431 -1.87 -11.34 -27.94
C GLY A 431 -2.13 -11.76 -29.40
N ARG A 432 -2.58 -13.01 -29.60
CA ARG A 432 -3.00 -13.49 -30.93
C ARG A 432 -4.30 -12.80 -31.33
N VAL A 433 -4.24 -11.99 -32.38
CA VAL A 433 -5.44 -11.55 -33.11
C VAL A 433 -5.85 -12.69 -34.03
N ALA A 434 -7.00 -13.30 -33.76
CA ALA A 434 -7.58 -14.29 -34.65
C ALA A 434 -8.46 -13.59 -35.70
N GLY A 435 -8.01 -13.58 -36.95
CA GLY A 435 -8.82 -13.16 -38.10
C GLY A 435 -8.07 -12.26 -39.08
N GLY A 436 -7.68 -12.84 -40.22
CA GLY A 436 -7.19 -12.12 -41.40
C GLY A 436 -5.89 -12.72 -41.95
N ASP A 437 -6.02 -13.60 -42.94
CA ASP A 437 -4.92 -13.89 -43.87
C ASP A 437 -4.48 -12.58 -44.52
N GLY A 438 -3.24 -12.16 -44.26
CA GLY A 438 -2.69 -10.91 -44.78
C GLY A 438 -1.50 -10.44 -43.97
N GLY A 439 -0.29 -10.80 -44.43
CA GLY A 439 0.96 -10.45 -43.79
C GLY A 439 1.14 -8.95 -43.57
N ASN A 440 1.34 -8.57 -42.31
CA ASN A 440 2.15 -7.41 -41.94
C ASN A 440 2.63 -7.58 -40.48
N GLN A 441 3.60 -8.46 -40.29
CA GLN A 441 4.43 -8.40 -39.09
C GLN A 441 5.54 -7.39 -39.37
N ILE A 442 5.62 -6.34 -38.55
CA ILE A 442 6.72 -5.37 -38.59
C ILE A 442 8.01 -6.12 -38.18
N PRO A 443 9.04 -6.20 -39.03
CA PRO A 443 10.27 -6.87 -38.65
C PRO A 443 11.02 -5.98 -37.66
N VAL A 444 11.24 -6.50 -36.45
CA VAL A 444 12.21 -5.92 -35.52
C VAL A 444 13.60 -6.25 -36.05
N SER A 445 14.22 -5.31 -36.75
CA SER A 445 15.63 -5.40 -37.14
C SER A 445 16.51 -5.42 -35.89
N ARG A 446 17.12 -6.58 -35.61
CA ARG A 446 18.33 -6.65 -34.77
C ARG A 446 19.51 -6.19 -35.62
N GLN A 447 20.23 -5.18 -35.16
CA GLN A 447 21.64 -5.01 -35.50
C GLN A 447 22.45 -5.27 -34.23
N ASP A 448 23.52 -6.04 -34.42
CA ASP A 448 24.47 -6.51 -33.41
C ASP A 448 25.23 -5.38 -32.70
#